data_AF-A0A1F7RU81-F1
#
_entry.id   AF-A0A1F7RU81-F1
#
_cell.length_a   1.000
_cell.length_b   1.000
_cell.length_c   1.000
_cell.angle_alpha   90.00
_cell.angle_beta   90.00
_cell.angle_gamma   90.00
#
_symmetry.space_group_name_H-M   'P 1'
#
loop_
_entity.id
_entity.type
_entity.pdbx_description
1 polymer ?
#
loop_
_entity_poly.entity_id
_entity_poly.type
_entity_poly.pdbx_seq_one_letter_code
_entity_poly.pdbx_strand_id
1 'polypeptide(L)'
;MVLQKNKSGFTLIEILIAITILSVLVVILVSGLQVGVKSWEKGEERMGQSQSIRVIQDLIFQDIQSCYPFQLNIDKKRTLVFIGDSSEINFISAAKSFLTRTKEVGLREVSYYVDDDSGTEEEGLVMREAMVTGDVDVFSDDRGFIVELDPNVKKISFRYFIASDSLTSESSDTEEGKWLDKWDSMDTSMEVPIEVEGDDLQEQIQQYTQRYFPRAIEVTIEVEVKKGKFVELVTMPSLIIPVKTGQHFSNKLYRKR
;
A
#
# COMPACT_ATOMS: atom_id res chain seq x y z
N MET A 1 45.30 80.99 2.00
CA MET A 1 45.20 79.70 1.30
C MET A 1 44.69 78.66 2.30
N VAL A 2 43.45 78.17 2.08
CA VAL A 2 42.97 76.78 2.33
C VAL A 2 43.19 76.20 3.74
N LEU A 3 42.23 75.69 4.53
CA LEU A 3 40.79 75.37 4.42
C LEU A 3 40.28 75.32 5.88
N GLN A 4 39.24 76.08 6.22
CA GLN A 4 38.58 75.93 7.51
C GLN A 4 37.76 74.64 7.47
N LYS A 5 38.24 73.59 8.14
CA LYS A 5 37.62 72.27 8.17
C LYS A 5 36.36 72.35 9.05
N ASN A 6 35.19 72.43 8.43
CA ASN A 6 33.92 72.31 9.15
C ASN A 6 33.86 70.92 9.79
N LYS A 7 33.98 70.86 11.12
CA LYS A 7 33.66 69.65 11.89
C LYS A 7 32.14 69.59 12.05
N SER A 8 31.46 69.07 11.04
CA SER A 8 30.04 68.70 11.15
C SER A 8 29.91 67.49 12.06
N GLY A 9 29.48 67.69 13.29
CA GLY A 9 29.02 66.60 14.16
C GLY A 9 27.64 66.12 13.70
N PHE A 10 27.37 64.82 13.86
CA PHE A 10 26.05 64.27 13.60
C PHE A 10 25.02 64.93 14.51
N THR A 11 23.90 65.33 13.93
CA THR A 11 22.80 65.91 14.71
C THR A 11 22.06 64.79 15.43
N LEU A 12 21.44 65.11 16.58
CA LEU A 12 20.63 64.15 17.34
C LEU A 12 19.52 63.53 16.47
N ILE A 13 18.93 64.34 15.58
CA ILE A 13 17.86 63.92 14.68
C ILE A 13 18.36 62.91 13.63
N GLU A 14 19.61 63.05 13.18
CA GLU A 14 20.21 62.17 12.18
C GLU A 14 20.49 60.77 12.74
N ILE A 15 20.92 60.68 14.00
CA ILE A 15 21.05 59.40 14.71
C ILE A 15 19.66 58.78 14.96
N LEU A 16 18.65 59.59 15.29
CA LEU A 16 17.29 59.09 15.51
C LEU A 16 16.69 58.50 14.22
N ILE A 17 16.87 59.18 13.09
CA ILE A 17 16.44 58.71 11.76
C ILE A 17 17.20 57.44 11.36
N ALA A 18 18.52 57.41 11.56
CA ALA A 18 19.33 56.24 11.22
C ALA A 18 18.88 54.98 12.00
N ILE A 19 18.63 55.12 13.31
CA ILE A 19 18.17 54.01 14.15
C ILE A 19 16.75 53.56 13.78
N THR A 20 15.85 54.49 13.42
CA THR A 20 14.49 54.13 12.97
C THR A 20 14.51 53.38 11.66
N ILE A 21 15.27 53.86 10.66
CA ILE A 21 15.41 53.18 9.37
C ILE A 21 16.02 51.78 9.58
N LEU A 22 17.06 51.67 10.39
CA LEU A 22 17.68 50.37 10.70
C LEU A 22 16.69 49.41 11.36
N SER A 23 15.89 49.90 12.31
CA SER A 23 14.87 49.09 12.99
C SER A 23 13.81 48.58 12.01
N VAL A 24 13.33 49.43 11.11
CA VAL A 24 12.36 49.05 10.06
C VAL A 24 12.96 48.00 9.12
N LEU A 25 14.21 48.17 8.71
CA LEU A 25 14.91 47.20 7.85
C LEU A 25 15.02 45.83 8.53
N VAL A 26 15.41 45.79 9.81
CA VAL A 26 15.49 44.54 10.58
C VAL A 26 14.12 43.87 10.68
N VAL A 27 13.05 44.62 10.94
CA VAL A 27 11.69 44.08 11.00
C VAL A 27 11.28 43.46 9.67
N ILE A 28 11.56 44.12 8.55
CA ILE A 28 11.26 43.59 7.21
C ILE A 28 12.03 42.29 6.94
N LEU A 29 13.32 42.26 7.28
CA LEU A 29 14.17 41.08 7.10
C LEU A 29 13.69 39.89 7.93
N VAL A 30 13.41 40.12 9.21
CA VAL A 30 12.92 39.08 10.12
C VAL A 30 11.54 38.58 9.67
N SER A 31 10.65 39.48 9.22
CA SER A 31 9.33 39.09 8.71
C SER A 31 9.43 38.24 7.45
N GLY A 32 10.30 38.62 6.50
CA GLY A 32 10.56 37.84 5.29
C GLY A 32 11.11 36.45 5.61
N LEU A 33 12.04 36.35 6.56
CA LEU A 33 12.60 35.08 7.01
C LEU A 33 11.55 34.19 7.68
N GLN A 34 10.72 34.75 8.57
CA GLN A 34 9.63 34.00 9.22
C GLN A 34 8.62 33.47 8.21
N VAL A 35 8.28 34.24 7.17
CA VAL A 35 7.39 33.79 6.10
C VAL A 35 8.04 32.67 5.28
N GLY A 36 9.34 32.78 4.99
CA GLY A 36 10.11 31.75 4.31
C GLY A 36 10.12 30.43 5.08
N VAL A 37 10.45 30.48 6.37
CA VAL A 37 10.46 29.30 7.27
C VAL A 37 9.08 28.65 7.33
N LYS A 38 8.01 29.42 7.55
CA LYS A 38 6.64 28.90 7.58
C LYS A 38 6.18 28.30 6.24
N SER A 39 6.70 28.78 5.12
CA SER A 39 6.38 28.23 3.80
C SER A 39 7.15 26.95 3.53
N TRP A 40 8.38 26.85 4.03
CA TRP A 40 9.19 25.64 3.99
C TRP A 40 8.57 24.52 4.83
N GLU A 41 8.20 24.80 6.08
CA GLU A 41 7.52 23.85 6.97
C GLU A 41 6.23 23.29 6.35
N LYS A 42 5.41 24.16 5.74
CA LYS A 42 4.18 23.75 5.02
C LYS A 42 4.44 22.94 3.75
N GLY A 43 5.60 23.13 3.12
CA GLY A 43 6.03 22.35 1.96
C GLY A 43 6.49 20.95 2.36
N GLU A 44 7.23 20.85 3.47
CA GLU A 44 7.81 19.61 3.99
C GLU A 44 6.73 18.66 4.54
N GLU A 45 5.71 19.19 5.23
CA GLU A 45 4.55 18.41 5.70
C GLU A 45 3.77 17.75 4.54
N ARG A 46 3.61 18.48 3.41
CA ARG A 46 2.96 17.94 2.20
C ARG A 46 3.82 16.94 1.43
N MET A 47 5.14 17.14 1.43
CA MET A 47 6.07 16.23 0.75
C MET A 47 6.25 14.92 1.54
N GLY A 48 6.27 14.97 2.87
CA GLY A 48 6.41 13.78 3.73
C GLY A 48 5.25 12.80 3.58
N GLN A 49 4.00 13.28 3.62
CA GLN A 49 2.81 12.42 3.50
C GLN A 49 2.73 11.71 2.14
N SER A 50 3.01 12.40 1.04
CA SER A 50 2.98 11.79 -0.30
C SER A 50 4.15 10.81 -0.52
N GLN A 51 5.27 10.97 0.19
CA GLN A 51 6.40 10.05 0.11
C GLN A 51 6.14 8.75 0.88
N SER A 52 5.52 8.83 2.06
CA SER A 52 5.12 7.67 2.86
C SER A 52 4.27 6.68 2.07
N ILE A 53 3.16 7.17 1.48
CA ILE A 53 2.24 6.34 0.71
C ILE A 53 2.91 5.66 -0.48
N ARG A 54 3.86 6.32 -1.15
CA ARG A 54 4.59 5.71 -2.26
C ARG A 54 5.43 4.51 -1.79
N VAL A 55 6.11 4.63 -0.65
CA VAL A 55 6.90 3.53 -0.07
C VAL A 55 5.99 2.37 0.30
N ILE A 56 4.82 2.64 0.84
CA ILE A 56 3.80 1.63 1.18
C ILE A 56 3.27 0.94 -0.07
N GLN A 57 2.95 1.69 -1.12
CA GLN A 57 2.52 1.12 -2.41
C GLN A 57 3.61 0.22 -3.01
N ASP A 58 4.88 0.63 -2.93
CA ASP A 58 6.02 -0.17 -3.40
C ASP A 58 6.19 -1.46 -2.56
N LEU A 59 5.97 -1.40 -1.25
CA LEU A 59 5.99 -2.56 -0.35
C LEU A 59 4.87 -3.56 -0.71
N ILE A 60 3.63 -3.10 -0.78
CA ILE A 60 2.46 -3.92 -1.19
C ILE A 60 2.70 -4.51 -2.58
N PHE A 61 3.22 -3.71 -3.52
CA PHE A 61 3.58 -4.17 -4.86
C PHE A 61 4.59 -5.31 -4.83
N GLN A 62 5.68 -5.15 -4.07
CA GLN A 62 6.73 -6.16 -3.97
C GLN A 62 6.21 -7.46 -3.35
N ASP A 63 5.37 -7.36 -2.32
CA ASP A 63 4.81 -8.53 -1.65
C ASP A 63 3.85 -9.30 -2.57
N ILE A 64 2.94 -8.61 -3.25
CA ILE A 64 2.00 -9.22 -4.20
C ILE A 64 2.72 -9.79 -5.42
N GLN A 65 3.75 -9.11 -5.94
CA GLN A 65 4.61 -9.66 -7.01
C GLN A 65 5.32 -10.95 -6.58
N SER A 66 5.57 -11.10 -5.29
CA SER A 66 6.25 -12.26 -4.70
C SER A 66 5.27 -13.25 -4.07
N CYS A 67 3.99 -13.18 -4.43
CA CYS A 67 2.98 -14.12 -3.96
C CYS A 67 3.36 -15.55 -4.37
N TYR A 68 3.40 -16.46 -3.39
CA TYR A 68 3.88 -17.82 -3.56
C TYR A 68 2.71 -18.80 -3.44
N PRO A 69 2.56 -19.77 -4.37
CA PRO A 69 1.46 -20.74 -4.37
C PRO A 69 1.61 -21.80 -3.27
N PHE A 70 1.59 -21.36 -2.02
CA PHE A 70 1.62 -22.25 -0.87
C PHE A 70 0.29 -22.98 -0.76
N GLN A 71 0.33 -24.27 -0.48
CA GLN A 71 -0.85 -25.12 -0.41
C GLN A 71 -0.88 -25.87 0.92
N LEU A 72 -2.05 -25.88 1.56
CA LEU A 72 -2.31 -26.70 2.74
C LEU A 72 -3.27 -27.84 2.37
N ASN A 73 -3.24 -28.92 3.16
CA ASN A 73 -4.20 -30.00 3.05
C ASN A 73 -5.41 -29.66 3.94
N ILE A 74 -6.41 -29.01 3.36
CA ILE A 74 -7.69 -28.70 4.03
C ILE A 74 -8.72 -29.71 3.52
N ASP A 75 -9.38 -30.44 4.42
CA ASP A 75 -10.39 -31.46 4.07
C ASP A 75 -9.93 -32.46 3.00
N LYS A 76 -8.68 -32.93 3.11
CA LYS A 76 -8.02 -33.85 2.16
C LYS A 76 -7.82 -33.31 0.74
N LYS A 77 -8.03 -32.01 0.52
CA LYS A 77 -7.75 -31.30 -0.74
C LYS A 77 -6.53 -30.39 -0.55
N ARG A 78 -5.70 -30.30 -1.59
CA ARG A 78 -4.63 -29.29 -1.64
C ARG A 78 -5.25 -27.96 -2.04
N THR A 79 -5.29 -27.04 -1.08
CA THR A 79 -5.97 -25.76 -1.21
C THR A 79 -4.94 -24.64 -1.16
N LEU A 80 -5.04 -23.70 -2.11
CA LEU A 80 -4.17 -22.53 -2.16
C LEU A 80 -4.39 -21.64 -0.92
N VAL A 81 -3.31 -21.16 -0.33
CA VAL A 81 -3.34 -20.25 0.82
C VAL A 81 -3.38 -18.80 0.33
N PHE A 82 -4.59 -18.33 0.04
CA PHE A 82 -4.87 -16.94 -0.33
C PHE A 82 -6.32 -16.60 0.03
N ILE A 83 -6.51 -15.56 0.82
CA ILE A 83 -7.84 -15.08 1.20
C ILE A 83 -7.81 -13.56 1.10
N GLY A 84 -8.84 -12.97 0.53
CA GLY A 84 -8.99 -11.53 0.57
C GLY A 84 -10.42 -11.11 0.32
N ASP A 85 -10.83 -10.06 0.99
CA ASP A 85 -12.06 -9.34 0.73
C ASP A 85 -11.73 -7.92 0.26
N SER A 86 -12.72 -7.02 0.34
CA SER A 86 -12.54 -5.65 -0.10
C SER A 86 -11.64 -4.82 0.81
N SER A 87 -11.43 -5.19 2.06
CA SER A 87 -10.73 -4.42 3.11
C SER A 87 -9.45 -5.07 3.60
N GLU A 88 -9.32 -6.39 3.44
CA GLU A 88 -8.18 -7.15 3.91
C GLU A 88 -7.71 -8.14 2.84
N ILE A 89 -6.40 -8.36 2.78
CA ILE A 89 -5.79 -9.41 1.97
C ILE A 89 -4.77 -10.19 2.81
N ASN A 90 -4.81 -11.52 2.68
CA ASN A 90 -4.01 -12.51 3.38
C ASN A 90 -3.39 -13.49 2.39
N PHE A 91 -2.06 -13.57 2.34
CA PHE A 91 -1.37 -14.44 1.40
C PHE A 91 0.03 -14.83 1.86
N ILE A 92 0.62 -15.81 1.17
CA ILE A 92 2.01 -16.18 1.39
C ILE A 92 2.91 -15.44 0.40
N SER A 93 3.92 -14.74 0.90
CA SER A 93 4.93 -14.05 0.09
C SER A 93 6.30 -14.70 0.24
N ALA A 94 7.07 -14.70 -0.84
CA ALA A 94 8.49 -15.02 -0.86
C ALA A 94 9.38 -13.74 -0.89
N ALA A 95 8.79 -12.55 -0.75
CA ALA A 95 9.53 -11.31 -0.67
C ALA A 95 10.42 -11.27 0.58
N LYS A 96 11.49 -10.48 0.52
CA LYS A 96 12.36 -10.25 1.68
C LYS A 96 11.55 -9.68 2.85
N SER A 97 11.61 -10.35 4.00
CA SER A 97 10.99 -9.93 5.27
C SER A 97 11.24 -8.44 5.53
N PHE A 98 10.18 -7.72 5.91
CA PHE A 98 10.27 -6.32 6.30
C PHE A 98 10.98 -6.19 7.66
N LEU A 99 10.73 -7.15 8.54
CA LEU A 99 11.17 -7.12 9.94
C LEU A 99 12.55 -7.74 10.16
N THR A 100 12.90 -8.77 9.39
CA THR A 100 14.10 -9.55 9.66
C THR A 100 15.29 -9.02 8.87
N ARG A 101 16.34 -8.59 9.60
CA ARG A 101 17.62 -8.15 9.03
C ARG A 101 18.53 -9.31 8.60
N THR A 102 18.12 -10.55 8.89
CA THR A 102 18.83 -11.76 8.50
C THR A 102 18.67 -11.98 6.99
N LYS A 103 19.64 -12.66 6.37
CA LYS A 103 19.54 -13.10 4.98
C LYS A 103 18.62 -14.32 4.81
N GLU A 104 17.86 -14.68 5.84
CA GLU A 104 17.02 -15.88 5.79
C GLU A 104 15.84 -15.59 4.88
N VAL A 105 15.91 -16.22 3.71
CA VAL A 105 14.85 -16.27 2.71
C VAL A 105 13.90 -17.36 3.17
N GLY A 106 12.68 -16.97 3.54
CA GLY A 106 11.63 -17.87 3.96
C GLY A 106 10.29 -17.42 3.39
N LEU A 107 9.34 -18.34 3.35
CA LEU A 107 7.95 -17.98 3.07
C LEU A 107 7.36 -17.29 4.29
N ARG A 108 6.61 -16.22 4.06
CA ARG A 108 5.97 -15.44 5.11
C ARG A 108 4.49 -15.26 4.84
N GLU A 109 3.71 -15.36 5.89
CA GLU A 109 2.31 -14.94 5.95
C GLU A 109 2.32 -13.41 5.99
N VAL A 110 1.58 -12.77 5.08
CA VAL A 110 1.44 -11.32 5.01
C VAL A 110 -0.04 -10.97 4.98
N SER A 111 -0.42 -10.03 5.85
CA SER A 111 -1.75 -9.44 5.89
C SER A 111 -1.67 -7.93 5.78
N TYR A 112 -2.57 -7.32 5.02
CA TYR A 112 -2.75 -5.87 4.97
C TYR A 112 -4.21 -5.53 5.25
N TYR A 113 -4.45 -4.66 6.23
CA TYR A 113 -5.76 -4.17 6.63
C TYR A 113 -5.63 -2.79 7.29
N VAL A 114 -6.75 -2.10 7.50
CA VAL A 114 -6.77 -0.88 8.31
C VAL A 114 -7.30 -1.23 9.70
N ASP A 115 -6.54 -0.86 10.72
CA ASP A 115 -6.98 -0.90 12.11
C ASP A 115 -7.65 0.44 12.45
N ASP A 116 -8.93 0.38 12.85
CA ASP A 116 -9.74 1.54 13.20
C ASP A 116 -9.89 1.76 14.71
N ASP A 117 -9.21 0.95 15.54
CA ASP A 117 -9.19 1.10 16.99
C ASP A 117 -8.46 2.40 17.37
N SER A 118 -9.25 3.46 17.55
CA SER A 118 -8.74 4.80 17.76
C SER A 118 -7.91 4.90 19.05
N GLY A 119 -6.66 5.37 18.93
CA GLY A 119 -5.76 5.56 20.07
C GLY A 119 -4.95 4.33 20.51
N THR A 120 -4.91 3.26 19.70
CA THR A 120 -3.90 2.20 19.81
C THR A 120 -2.59 2.62 19.11
N GLU A 121 -1.51 1.84 19.27
CA GLU A 121 -0.28 2.09 18.50
C GLU A 121 -0.43 1.64 17.03
N GLU A 122 -1.48 0.89 16.74
CA GLU A 122 -1.76 0.25 15.46
C GLU A 122 -2.77 1.03 14.59
N GLU A 123 -3.40 2.10 15.07
CA GLU A 123 -4.40 2.88 14.31
C GLU A 123 -3.88 3.32 12.94
N GLY A 124 -4.56 2.90 11.87
CA GLY A 124 -4.21 3.23 10.48
C GLY A 124 -3.96 2.01 9.61
N LEU A 125 -3.14 2.16 8.56
CA LEU A 125 -2.78 1.02 7.72
C LEU A 125 -1.78 0.14 8.44
N VAL A 126 -2.10 -1.14 8.54
CA VAL A 126 -1.31 -2.13 9.24
C VAL A 126 -0.84 -3.23 8.28
N MET A 127 0.38 -3.70 8.52
CA MET A 127 0.89 -4.95 7.98
C MET A 127 1.15 -5.93 9.11
N ARG A 128 0.61 -7.14 8.98
CA ARG A 128 0.98 -8.28 9.81
C ARG A 128 1.91 -9.20 9.04
N GLU A 129 3.01 -9.60 9.66
CA GLU A 129 3.98 -10.54 9.08
C GLU A 129 4.27 -11.69 10.06
N ALA A 130 4.12 -12.94 9.61
CA ALA A 130 4.54 -14.12 10.34
C ALA A 130 5.40 -15.03 9.46
N MET A 131 6.34 -15.77 10.04
CA MET A 131 7.04 -16.83 9.29
C MET A 131 6.12 -18.03 9.11
N VAL A 132 6.11 -18.60 7.91
CA VAL A 132 5.44 -19.88 7.67
C VAL A 132 6.20 -20.96 8.44
N THR A 133 5.58 -21.44 9.51
CA THR A 133 6.03 -22.60 10.28
C THR A 133 5.17 -23.82 9.90
N GLY A 134 5.43 -25.04 10.43
CA GLY A 134 4.84 -26.32 9.99
C GLY A 134 3.31 -26.46 10.03
N ASP A 135 2.74 -27.53 10.62
CA ASP A 135 1.27 -27.71 10.75
C ASP A 135 0.65 -26.53 11.51
N VAL A 136 0.16 -25.52 10.79
CA VAL A 136 -0.13 -24.20 11.32
C VAL A 136 -1.48 -23.70 10.83
N ASP A 137 -2.22 -23.12 11.76
CA ASP A 137 -3.34 -22.22 11.48
C ASP A 137 -2.77 -20.88 10.96
N VAL A 138 -2.70 -20.76 9.63
CA VAL A 138 -2.14 -19.58 8.96
C VAL A 138 -3.09 -18.41 9.12
N PHE A 139 -2.55 -17.20 9.21
CA PHE A 139 -3.32 -15.95 9.40
C PHE A 139 -4.07 -15.81 10.74
N SER A 140 -3.77 -16.63 11.75
CA SER A 140 -4.29 -16.43 13.09
C SER A 140 -3.77 -15.11 13.70
N ASP A 141 -4.66 -14.37 14.37
CA ASP A 141 -4.36 -13.05 14.96
C ASP A 141 -3.36 -13.11 16.11
N ASP A 142 -3.15 -14.28 16.72
CA ASP A 142 -2.17 -14.51 17.79
C ASP A 142 -0.74 -14.72 17.28
N ARG A 143 -0.53 -14.66 15.96
CA ARG A 143 0.76 -14.91 15.31
C ARG A 143 1.32 -13.68 14.62
N GLY A 144 2.64 -13.70 14.51
CA GLY A 144 3.39 -12.72 13.75
C GLY A 144 3.60 -11.43 14.51
N PHE A 145 4.08 -10.45 13.77
CA PHE A 145 4.35 -9.11 14.24
C PHE A 145 3.47 -8.15 13.46
N ILE A 146 2.90 -7.20 14.19
CA ILE A 146 2.05 -6.14 13.65
C ILE A 146 2.91 -4.89 13.50
N VAL A 147 2.77 -4.22 12.36
CA VAL A 147 3.49 -2.99 12.03
C VAL A 147 2.50 -1.98 11.49
N GLU A 148 2.36 -0.85 12.17
CA GLU A 148 1.72 0.33 11.58
C GLU A 148 2.62 0.89 10.48
N LEU A 149 2.01 1.11 9.31
CA LEU A 149 2.67 1.66 8.13
C LEU A 149 2.39 3.16 7.94
N ASP A 150 1.15 3.59 8.17
CA ASP A 150 0.77 5.01 8.15
C ASP A 150 -0.54 5.26 8.92
N PRO A 151 -0.55 6.19 9.89
CA PRO A 151 -1.72 6.44 10.74
C PRO A 151 -2.80 7.26 10.02
N ASN A 152 -2.44 7.89 8.90
CA ASN A 152 -3.34 8.73 8.12
C ASN A 152 -4.13 7.93 7.09
N VAL A 153 -3.80 6.67 6.84
CA VAL A 153 -4.59 5.81 5.95
C VAL A 153 -5.84 5.38 6.69
N LYS A 154 -7.01 5.78 6.19
CA LYS A 154 -8.31 5.46 6.79
C LYS A 154 -9.06 4.34 6.08
N LYS A 155 -8.61 3.98 4.87
CA LYS A 155 -9.17 2.85 4.13
C LYS A 155 -8.16 2.31 3.13
N ILE A 156 -8.08 1.00 3.04
CA ILE A 156 -7.50 0.27 1.92
C ILE A 156 -8.60 -0.53 1.24
N SER A 157 -8.53 -0.69 -0.08
CA SER A 157 -9.49 -1.45 -0.84
C SER A 157 -8.86 -2.37 -1.87
N PHE A 158 -9.32 -3.61 -1.92
CA PHE A 158 -8.84 -4.64 -2.84
C PHE A 158 -9.93 -5.10 -3.79
N ARG A 159 -9.56 -5.28 -5.07
CA ARG A 159 -10.37 -5.99 -6.06
C ARG A 159 -9.52 -7.00 -6.81
N TYR A 160 -10.14 -8.09 -7.23
CA TYR A 160 -9.46 -9.26 -7.78
C TYR A 160 -9.92 -9.51 -9.22
N PHE A 161 -8.98 -9.50 -10.16
CA PHE A 161 -9.28 -9.72 -11.58
C PHE A 161 -9.21 -11.20 -11.95
N ILE A 162 -10.30 -11.71 -12.52
CA ILE A 162 -10.36 -13.02 -13.17
C ILE A 162 -10.58 -12.83 -14.66
N ALA A 163 -9.76 -13.49 -15.48
CA ALA A 163 -9.97 -13.47 -16.93
C ALA A 163 -11.01 -14.51 -17.35
N SER A 164 -11.77 -14.20 -18.40
CA SER A 164 -12.82 -15.08 -18.93
C SER A 164 -12.26 -16.40 -19.46
N ASP A 165 -11.09 -16.36 -20.09
CA ASP A 165 -10.33 -17.53 -20.57
C ASP A 165 -9.94 -18.52 -19.45
N SER A 166 -10.00 -18.07 -18.20
CA SER A 166 -9.69 -18.85 -17.03
C SER A 166 -10.92 -19.62 -16.52
N LEU A 167 -12.11 -19.23 -17.00
CA LEU A 167 -13.41 -19.81 -16.68
C LEU A 167 -13.99 -20.62 -17.85
N THR A 168 -13.65 -20.30 -19.10
CA THR A 168 -14.12 -21.01 -20.29
C THR A 168 -12.98 -21.70 -21.04
N SER A 169 -13.27 -22.83 -21.69
CA SER A 169 -12.26 -23.54 -22.53
C SER A 169 -11.99 -22.85 -23.88
N GLU A 170 -12.56 -21.67 -24.12
CA GLU A 170 -12.42 -20.93 -25.36
C GLU A 170 -11.37 -19.83 -25.19
N SER A 171 -10.28 -19.94 -25.96
CA SER A 171 -9.25 -18.91 -26.01
C SER A 171 -9.76 -17.71 -26.82
N SER A 172 -10.19 -16.64 -26.16
CA SER A 172 -10.38 -15.33 -26.78
C SER A 172 -9.07 -14.54 -26.76
N ASP A 173 -8.70 -13.91 -27.88
CA ASP A 173 -7.54 -13.01 -27.96
C ASP A 173 -7.73 -11.68 -27.19
N THR A 174 -8.95 -11.42 -26.70
CA THR A 174 -9.28 -10.31 -25.80
C THR A 174 -9.11 -10.70 -24.34
N GLU A 175 -8.39 -9.89 -23.57
CA GLU A 175 -8.34 -9.98 -22.10
C GLU A 175 -9.65 -9.47 -21.48
N GLU A 176 -10.76 -10.11 -21.83
CA GLU A 176 -12.03 -9.92 -21.14
C GLU A 176 -11.97 -10.62 -19.78
N GLY A 177 -12.65 -10.04 -18.79
CA GLY A 177 -12.62 -10.54 -17.43
C GLY A 177 -13.55 -9.77 -16.51
N LYS A 178 -13.59 -10.18 -15.25
CA LYS A 178 -14.43 -9.58 -14.21
C LYS A 178 -13.57 -9.22 -13.01
N TRP A 179 -13.91 -8.09 -12.38
CA TRP A 179 -13.39 -7.71 -11.08
C TRP A 179 -14.33 -8.25 -10.00
N LEU A 180 -13.75 -8.90 -9.00
CA LEU A 180 -14.43 -9.46 -7.84
C LEU A 180 -14.00 -8.69 -6.59
N ASP A 181 -14.91 -8.54 -5.63
CA ASP A 181 -14.61 -7.88 -4.35
C ASP A 181 -14.15 -8.87 -3.26
N LYS A 182 -14.20 -10.18 -3.55
CA LYS A 182 -13.73 -11.25 -2.66
C LYS A 182 -13.01 -12.33 -3.46
N TRP A 183 -11.95 -12.87 -2.88
CA TRP A 183 -11.24 -14.05 -3.34
C TRP A 183 -10.91 -14.95 -2.15
N ASP A 184 -11.66 -16.04 -2.01
CA ASP A 184 -11.48 -16.97 -0.90
C ASP A 184 -11.08 -18.33 -1.44
N SER A 185 -9.78 -18.64 -1.34
CA SER A 185 -9.28 -19.95 -1.74
C SER A 185 -9.56 -21.03 -0.68
N MET A 186 -9.77 -20.65 0.59
CA MET A 186 -9.93 -21.60 1.70
C MET A 186 -11.37 -21.99 1.97
N ASP A 187 -12.34 -21.22 1.46
CA ASP A 187 -13.74 -21.59 1.55
C ASP A 187 -14.00 -22.90 0.77
N THR A 188 -14.14 -23.98 1.56
CA THR A 188 -14.31 -25.36 1.09
C THR A 188 -15.78 -25.80 1.20
N SER A 189 -16.71 -24.88 1.46
CA SER A 189 -18.11 -25.15 1.83
C SER A 189 -18.99 -25.87 0.78
N MET A 190 -18.41 -26.43 -0.29
CA MET A 190 -19.10 -27.36 -1.19
C MET A 190 -18.25 -28.60 -1.51
N GLU A 191 -18.69 -29.75 -1.01
CA GLU A 191 -18.43 -31.05 -1.65
C GLU A 191 -19.30 -31.14 -2.91
N VAL A 192 -18.85 -30.60 -4.04
CA VAL A 192 -19.61 -30.72 -5.30
C VAL A 192 -19.34 -32.10 -5.93
N PRO A 193 -20.38 -32.94 -6.14
CA PRO A 193 -20.27 -34.18 -6.90
C PRO A 193 -19.94 -33.85 -8.35
N ILE A 194 -19.03 -34.63 -8.94
CA ILE A 194 -18.63 -34.49 -10.35
C ILE A 194 -19.81 -34.93 -11.23
N GLU A 195 -20.67 -33.98 -11.62
CA GLU A 195 -21.42 -33.93 -12.88
C GLU A 195 -22.25 -32.64 -12.89
N VAL A 196 -21.78 -31.59 -13.59
CA VAL A 196 -22.66 -30.48 -13.98
C VAL A 196 -22.33 -30.05 -15.40
N GLU A 197 -23.26 -30.37 -16.30
CA GLU A 197 -23.44 -29.76 -17.60
C GLU A 197 -24.38 -28.56 -17.39
N GLY A 198 -23.89 -27.32 -17.60
CA GLY A 198 -24.70 -26.10 -17.66
C GLY A 198 -24.47 -25.02 -16.57
N ASP A 199 -23.89 -23.90 -17.00
CA ASP A 199 -24.21 -22.50 -16.62
C ASP A 199 -24.22 -21.99 -15.16
N ASP A 200 -23.56 -22.65 -14.19
CA ASP A 200 -23.27 -22.00 -12.90
C ASP A 200 -21.89 -21.31 -12.87
N LEU A 201 -21.86 -20.04 -13.27
CA LEU A 201 -20.67 -19.20 -13.24
C LEU A 201 -20.11 -19.01 -11.81
N GLN A 202 -20.97 -19.01 -10.77
CA GLN A 202 -20.52 -18.80 -9.40
C GLN A 202 -19.74 -20.03 -8.90
N GLU A 203 -20.23 -21.23 -9.20
CA GLU A 203 -19.53 -22.47 -8.90
C GLU A 203 -18.17 -22.57 -9.62
N GLN A 204 -18.11 -22.17 -10.89
CA GLN A 204 -16.85 -22.15 -11.65
C GLN A 204 -15.83 -21.18 -11.05
N ILE A 205 -16.27 -19.99 -10.63
CA ILE A 205 -15.42 -19.01 -9.95
C ILE A 205 -14.88 -19.59 -8.64
N GLN A 206 -15.73 -20.20 -7.81
CA GLN A 206 -15.30 -20.76 -6.52
C GLN A 206 -14.30 -21.91 -6.69
N GLN A 207 -14.49 -22.80 -7.67
CA GLN A 207 -13.53 -23.86 -7.96
C GLN A 207 -12.19 -23.30 -8.48
N TYR A 208 -12.24 -22.21 -9.26
CA TYR A 208 -11.05 -21.53 -9.75
C TYR A 208 -10.26 -20.87 -8.61
N THR A 209 -10.94 -20.15 -7.70
CA THR A 209 -10.27 -19.44 -6.59
C THR A 209 -9.52 -20.39 -5.65
N GLN A 210 -10.02 -21.61 -5.43
CA GLN A 210 -9.34 -22.63 -4.61
C GLN A 210 -7.98 -23.08 -5.17
N ARG A 211 -7.77 -22.96 -6.48
CA ARG A 211 -6.60 -23.53 -7.18
C ARG A 211 -5.65 -22.49 -7.73
N TYR A 212 -6.16 -21.31 -8.08
CA TYR A 212 -5.41 -20.28 -8.79
C TYR A 212 -5.47 -18.95 -8.06
N PHE A 213 -4.46 -18.13 -8.30
CA PHE A 213 -4.47 -16.74 -7.89
C PHE A 213 -5.33 -15.88 -8.83
N PRO A 214 -5.78 -14.71 -8.37
CA PRO A 214 -6.28 -13.68 -9.27
C PRO A 214 -5.16 -13.29 -10.27
N ARG A 215 -5.52 -12.94 -11.50
CA ARG A 215 -4.53 -12.51 -12.51
C ARG A 215 -3.94 -11.14 -12.18
N ALA A 216 -4.75 -10.27 -11.59
CA ALA A 216 -4.30 -8.99 -11.08
C ALA A 216 -5.09 -8.60 -9.84
N ILE A 217 -4.49 -7.76 -9.01
CA ILE A 217 -5.12 -7.19 -7.82
C ILE A 217 -5.08 -5.67 -7.99
N GLU A 218 -6.22 -5.01 -7.85
CA GLU A 218 -6.27 -3.56 -7.75
C GLU A 218 -6.26 -3.18 -6.26
N VAL A 219 -5.37 -2.26 -5.91
CA VAL A 219 -5.24 -1.70 -4.57
C VAL A 219 -5.58 -0.21 -4.62
N THR A 220 -6.51 0.23 -3.78
CA THR A 220 -6.88 1.64 -3.62
C THR A 220 -6.67 2.05 -2.17
N ILE A 221 -6.08 3.23 -1.93
CA ILE A 221 -5.81 3.74 -0.59
C ILE A 221 -6.47 5.10 -0.44
N GLU A 222 -7.21 5.30 0.66
CA GLU A 222 -7.80 6.58 1.03
C GLU A 222 -7.09 7.13 2.27
N VAL A 223 -6.55 8.35 2.15
CA VAL A 223 -5.66 8.96 3.14
C VAL A 223 -6.27 10.25 3.65
N GLU A 224 -6.23 10.44 4.95
CA GLU A 224 -6.59 11.68 5.61
C GLU A 224 -5.47 12.73 5.41
N VAL A 225 -5.80 13.84 4.74
CA VAL A 225 -4.86 14.94 4.48
C VAL A 225 -5.30 16.19 5.22
N LYS A 226 -4.41 16.72 6.07
CA LYS A 226 -4.64 17.96 6.81
C LYS A 226 -4.26 19.18 5.95
N LYS A 227 -5.25 20.01 5.61
CA LYS A 227 -5.08 21.29 4.92
C LYS A 227 -5.40 22.45 5.86
N GLY A 228 -4.42 22.80 6.71
CA GLY A 228 -4.58 23.86 7.71
C GLY A 228 -5.53 23.42 8.82
N LYS A 229 -6.75 23.97 8.84
CA LYS A 229 -7.80 23.56 9.80
C LYS A 229 -8.76 22.51 9.26
N PHE A 230 -8.67 22.19 7.96
CA PHE A 230 -9.56 21.24 7.32
C PHE A 230 -8.87 19.88 7.22
N VAL A 231 -9.66 18.84 7.45
CA VAL A 231 -9.30 17.45 7.24
C VAL A 231 -10.08 16.98 6.04
N GLU A 232 -9.41 16.43 5.03
CA GLU A 232 -10.02 15.94 3.80
C GLU A 232 -9.54 14.52 3.55
N LEU A 233 -10.46 13.62 3.22
CA LEU A 233 -10.13 12.27 2.79
C LEU A 233 -9.83 12.28 1.28
N VAL A 234 -8.63 11.86 0.91
CA VAL A 234 -8.14 11.88 -0.47
C VAL A 234 -7.89 10.45 -0.93
N THR A 235 -8.55 10.05 -2.01
CA THR A 235 -8.28 8.77 -2.68
C THR A 235 -7.02 8.89 -3.53
N MET A 236 -6.06 8.03 -3.27
CA MET A 236 -4.82 7.94 -4.04
C MET A 236 -5.09 7.19 -5.36
N PRO A 237 -4.28 7.42 -6.41
CA PRO A 237 -4.39 6.65 -7.65
C PRO A 237 -4.31 5.15 -7.38
N SER A 238 -5.22 4.38 -7.97
CA SER A 238 -5.24 2.93 -7.79
C SER A 238 -4.02 2.27 -8.45
N LEU A 239 -3.55 1.20 -7.82
CA LEU A 239 -2.42 0.41 -8.28
C LEU A 239 -2.92 -0.96 -8.72
N ILE A 240 -2.81 -1.27 -10.02
CA ILE A 240 -3.12 -2.59 -10.56
C ILE A 240 -1.83 -3.41 -10.61
N ILE A 241 -1.82 -4.53 -9.88
CA ILE A 241 -0.65 -5.38 -9.68
C ILE A 241 -0.92 -6.73 -10.33
N PRO A 242 -0.23 -7.10 -11.43
CA PRO A 242 -0.38 -8.43 -12.00
C PRO A 242 0.28 -9.46 -11.07
N VAL A 243 -0.44 -10.53 -10.74
CA VAL A 243 0.11 -11.60 -9.90
C VAL A 243 0.89 -12.55 -10.80
N LYS A 244 2.22 -12.54 -10.67
CA LYS A 244 3.10 -13.40 -11.45
C LYS A 244 3.15 -14.78 -10.84
N THR A 245 2.31 -15.67 -11.33
CA THR A 245 2.45 -17.09 -11.00
C THR A 245 3.44 -17.72 -11.99
N GLY A 246 4.49 -18.36 -11.48
CA GLY A 246 5.44 -19.10 -12.32
C GLY A 246 4.82 -20.28 -13.09
N GLN A 247 3.50 -20.48 -13.02
CA GLN A 247 2.77 -21.62 -13.58
C GLN A 247 2.33 -21.42 -15.04
N HIS A 248 2.45 -20.22 -15.63
CA HIS A 248 2.08 -19.99 -17.03
C HIS A 248 3.08 -20.48 -18.10
N PHE A 249 4.17 -21.16 -17.71
CA PHE A 249 5.21 -21.63 -18.63
C PHE A 249 5.29 -23.16 -18.79
N SER A 250 4.19 -23.90 -19.02
CA SER A 250 4.36 -25.29 -19.53
C SER A 250 3.15 -25.97 -20.20
N ASN A 251 2.24 -25.28 -20.89
CA ASN A 251 1.22 -25.99 -21.71
C ASN A 251 1.43 -25.85 -23.23
N LYS A 252 2.40 -25.07 -23.71
CA LYS A 252 2.69 -24.93 -25.16
C LYS A 252 3.80 -25.84 -25.70
N LEU A 253 4.47 -26.66 -24.89
CA LEU A 253 5.59 -27.51 -25.36
C LEU A 253 5.35 -29.03 -25.37
N TYR A 254 4.18 -29.52 -24.96
CA TYR A 254 3.83 -30.94 -25.09
C TYR A 254 2.63 -31.17 -26.03
N ARG A 255 2.76 -30.70 -27.27
CA ARG A 255 1.94 -31.24 -28.36
C ARG A 255 2.72 -31.29 -29.67
N LYS A 256 3.67 -32.23 -29.73
CA LYS A 256 4.09 -32.94 -30.96
C LYS A 256 5.17 -33.98 -30.62
N ARG A 257 4.76 -35.23 -30.44
CA ARG A 257 5.13 -36.36 -31.30
C ARG A 257 4.30 -37.58 -30.92
#